data_AF-A0A7Y8MMM6-F1
#
_entry.id   AF-A0A7Y8MMM6-F1
#
_cell.length_a   1.000
_cell.length_b   1.000
_cell.length_c   1.000
_cell.angle_alpha   90.00
_cell.angle_beta   90.00
_cell.angle_gamma   90.00
#
_symmetry.space_group_name_H-M   'P 1'
#
loop_
_entity.id
_entity.type
_entity.pdbx_description
1 polymer ?
#
loop_
_entity_poly.entity_id
_entity_poly.type
_entity_poly.pdbx_seq_one_letter_code
_entity_poly.pdbx_strand_id
1 'polypeptide(L)'
;MDNRFGWLALLVVASLAAGSPALAGSGKDREREAVRRVQQQMQQMQGQLSTLEQEKASLTENLAESEKAAKAAQGKAGRLDRELKQERERREALEKELAATKEQLDKTQTSLDETSRTLATTEAEKKRLEAIKALREKEIALCEDKNKTLYQLGRDLMARFEQKSCGEILAQKEPFSGLKRVDIENLLEEYRDKLDEQKIIKPPGG
;
A
#
# COMPACT_ATOMS: atom_id res chain seq x y z
N MET A 1 37.27 44.14 -63.58
CA MET A 1 38.26 43.18 -63.06
C MET A 1 38.07 41.82 -63.68
N ASP A 2 38.69 41.45 -64.79
CA ASP A 2 39.23 42.15 -65.94
C ASP A 2 39.59 41.01 -66.89
N ASN A 3 39.19 41.16 -68.15
CA ASN A 3 39.68 40.37 -69.27
C ASN A 3 41.21 40.43 -69.29
N ARG A 4 41.89 39.38 -68.84
CA ARG A 4 43.36 39.33 -68.85
C ARG A 4 43.91 37.97 -69.27
N PHE A 5 43.38 37.36 -70.33
CA PHE A 5 44.08 36.29 -71.05
C PHE A 5 43.82 36.32 -72.57
N GLY A 6 43.53 37.50 -73.13
CA GLY A 6 43.25 37.69 -74.56
C GLY A 6 44.43 38.17 -75.41
N TRP A 7 45.65 38.34 -74.90
CA TRP A 7 46.64 39.22 -75.55
C TRP A 7 48.11 38.76 -75.49
N LEU A 8 48.40 37.46 -75.62
CA LEU A 8 49.80 37.00 -75.62
C LEU A 8 50.17 35.87 -76.60
N ALA A 9 49.59 35.83 -77.80
CA ALA A 9 50.19 35.00 -78.87
C ALA A 9 49.88 35.46 -80.31
N LEU A 10 49.57 36.75 -80.52
CA LEU A 10 49.43 37.33 -81.86
C LEU A 10 50.67 38.20 -82.13
N LEU A 11 51.83 37.59 -82.40
CA LEU A 11 52.99 38.25 -83.03
C LEU A 11 54.18 37.29 -83.33
N VAL A 12 53.96 36.22 -84.09
CA VAL A 12 55.06 35.54 -84.85
C VAL A 12 54.57 35.13 -86.25
N VAL A 13 53.86 36.04 -86.93
CA VAL A 13 53.46 35.86 -88.34
C VAL A 13 54.17 36.92 -89.18
N ALA A 14 55.43 36.65 -89.53
CA ALA A 14 56.13 37.27 -90.67
C ALA A 14 57.50 36.60 -90.87
N SER A 15 57.53 35.50 -91.62
CA SER A 15 58.68 35.04 -92.43
C SER A 15 58.27 33.80 -93.23
N LEU A 16 57.47 34.02 -94.27
CA LEU A 16 57.14 33.02 -95.28
C LEU A 16 58.23 33.07 -96.36
N ALA A 17 59.22 32.18 -96.26
CA ALA A 17 60.18 31.93 -97.32
C ALA A 17 59.87 30.58 -97.97
N ALA A 18 59.85 30.62 -99.30
CA ALA A 18 59.58 29.57 -100.26
C ALA A 18 60.11 28.17 -99.91
N GLY A 19 59.31 27.14 -100.21
CA GLY A 19 59.79 25.77 -100.27
C GLY A 19 58.70 24.72 -100.22
N SER A 20 58.04 24.47 -101.35
CA SER A 20 57.47 23.14 -101.65
C SER A 20 58.35 22.53 -102.74
N PRO A 21 58.72 21.23 -102.60
CA PRO A 21 57.83 20.23 -103.15
C PRO A 21 57.62 19.00 -102.25
N ALA A 22 56.38 18.51 -102.32
CA ALA A 22 55.96 17.11 -102.26
C ALA A 22 56.91 16.05 -101.63
N LEU A 23 56.57 15.65 -100.41
CA LEU A 23 56.57 14.23 -100.01
C LEU A 23 55.16 13.89 -99.51
N ALA A 24 54.29 13.58 -100.48
CA ALA A 24 52.98 12.99 -100.23
C ALA A 24 53.19 11.56 -99.68
N GLY A 25 53.03 11.42 -98.36
CA GLY A 25 53.13 10.13 -97.67
C GLY A 25 52.83 10.19 -96.17
N SER A 26 53.05 11.33 -95.48
CA SER A 26 53.01 11.42 -94.01
C SER A 26 51.74 12.03 -93.39
N GLY A 27 50.81 12.57 -94.20
CA GLY A 27 49.52 13.08 -93.71
C GLY A 27 48.53 11.98 -93.32
N LYS A 28 48.49 10.91 -94.12
CA LYS A 28 47.58 9.76 -93.93
C LYS A 28 47.90 8.96 -92.68
N ASP A 29 49.17 8.90 -92.27
CA ASP A 29 49.59 8.18 -91.05
C ASP A 29 49.32 8.99 -89.77
N ARG A 30 49.52 10.31 -89.77
CA ARG A 30 49.15 11.18 -88.63
C ARG A 30 47.64 11.24 -88.40
N GLU A 31 46.84 11.27 -89.46
CA GLU A 31 45.38 11.19 -89.36
C GLU A 31 44.93 9.83 -88.81
N ARG A 32 45.57 8.73 -89.24
CA ARG A 32 45.30 7.39 -88.69
C ARG A 32 45.65 7.28 -87.21
N GLU A 33 46.77 7.86 -86.78
CA GLU A 33 47.16 7.91 -85.37
C GLU A 33 46.25 8.82 -84.53
N ALA A 34 45.79 9.95 -85.09
CA ALA A 34 44.79 10.82 -84.45
C ALA A 34 43.44 10.11 -84.29
N VAL A 35 42.97 9.41 -85.33
CA VAL A 35 41.73 8.61 -85.28
C VAL A 35 41.86 7.45 -84.27
N ARG A 36 43.01 6.77 -84.20
CA ARG A 36 43.24 5.72 -83.18
C ARG A 36 43.21 6.26 -81.75
N ARG A 37 43.80 7.43 -81.49
CA ARG A 37 43.74 8.07 -80.16
C ARG A 37 42.31 8.47 -79.79
N VAL A 38 41.57 9.05 -80.72
CA VAL A 38 40.14 9.39 -80.51
C VAL A 38 39.31 8.13 -80.28
N GLN A 39 39.58 7.05 -81.01
CA GLN A 39 38.90 5.76 -80.82
C GLN A 39 39.22 5.12 -79.46
N GLN A 40 40.47 5.21 -79.00
CA GLN A 40 40.88 4.76 -77.66
C GLN A 40 40.24 5.61 -76.56
N GLN A 41 40.19 6.94 -76.71
CA GLN A 41 39.48 7.83 -75.79
C GLN A 41 37.99 7.53 -75.76
N MET A 42 37.37 7.24 -76.91
CA MET A 42 35.95 6.87 -76.97
C MET A 42 35.68 5.53 -76.27
N GLN A 43 36.57 4.54 -76.40
CA GLN A 43 36.47 3.28 -75.65
C GLN A 43 36.67 3.48 -74.14
N GLN A 44 37.60 4.34 -73.73
CA GLN A 44 37.80 4.68 -72.31
C GLN A 44 36.60 5.40 -71.72
N MET A 45 36.05 6.39 -72.43
CA MET A 45 34.83 7.10 -72.03
C MET A 45 33.62 6.17 -71.98
N GLN A 46 33.49 5.25 -72.93
CA GLN A 46 32.42 4.25 -72.93
C GLN A 46 32.54 3.28 -71.75
N GLY A 47 33.76 2.85 -71.40
CA GLY A 47 34.04 2.10 -70.20
C GLY A 47 33.67 2.86 -68.93
N GLN A 48 34.09 4.13 -68.81
CA GLN A 48 33.77 4.99 -67.67
C GLN A 48 32.26 5.27 -67.54
N LEU A 49 31.54 5.45 -68.65
CA LEU A 49 30.09 5.59 -68.63
C LEU A 49 29.43 4.30 -68.12
N SER A 50 29.88 3.13 -68.59
CA SER A 50 29.33 1.85 -68.10
C SER A 50 29.60 1.60 -66.61
N THR A 51 30.78 1.98 -66.10
CA THR A 51 31.09 1.87 -64.67
C THR A 51 30.28 2.86 -63.84
N LEU A 52 30.14 4.11 -64.30
CA LEU A 52 29.32 5.12 -63.61
C LEU A 52 27.83 4.76 -63.62
N GLU A 53 27.32 4.17 -64.70
CA GLU A 53 25.94 3.67 -64.76
C GLU A 53 25.73 2.52 -63.77
N GLN A 54 26.68 1.59 -63.66
CA GLN A 54 26.64 0.51 -62.68
C GLN A 54 26.72 1.02 -61.24
N GLU A 55 27.64 1.97 -60.97
CA GLU A 55 27.76 2.61 -59.66
C GLU A 55 26.48 3.37 -59.30
N LYS A 56 25.91 4.14 -60.24
CA LYS A 56 24.64 4.83 -60.03
C LYS A 56 23.51 3.85 -59.73
N ALA A 57 23.42 2.74 -60.46
CA ALA A 57 22.43 1.70 -60.19
C ALA A 57 22.60 1.12 -58.77
N SER A 58 23.83 0.77 -58.39
CA SER A 58 24.13 0.24 -57.04
C SER A 58 23.84 1.24 -55.93
N LEU A 59 24.16 2.53 -56.13
CA LEU A 59 23.87 3.60 -55.17
C LEU A 59 22.37 3.84 -55.04
N THR A 60 21.61 3.77 -56.14
CA THR A 60 20.14 3.88 -56.07
C THR A 60 19.50 2.71 -55.35
N GLU A 61 20.03 1.50 -55.52
CA GLU A 61 19.56 0.32 -54.80
C GLU A 61 19.86 0.41 -53.29
N ASN A 62 21.09 0.76 -52.93
CA ASN A 62 21.51 0.97 -51.55
C ASN A 62 20.71 2.08 -50.85
N LEU A 63 20.41 3.17 -51.56
CA LEU A 63 19.59 4.26 -51.02
C LEU A 63 18.15 3.79 -50.80
N ALA A 64 17.57 3.04 -51.74
CA ALA A 64 16.23 2.47 -51.59
C ALA A 64 16.16 1.45 -50.43
N GLU A 65 17.19 0.63 -50.22
CA GLU A 65 17.27 -0.31 -49.10
C GLU A 65 17.42 0.42 -47.76
N SER A 66 18.32 1.41 -47.69
CA SER A 66 18.51 2.25 -46.51
C SER A 66 17.23 3.02 -46.14
N GLU A 67 16.49 3.55 -47.11
CA GLU A 67 15.20 4.20 -46.85
C GLU A 67 14.15 3.22 -46.30
N LYS A 68 14.10 1.99 -46.83
CA LYS A 68 13.20 0.95 -46.30
C LYS A 68 13.58 0.58 -44.86
N ALA A 69 14.87 0.39 -44.59
CA ALA A 69 15.38 0.11 -43.25
C ALA A 69 15.08 1.25 -42.27
N ALA A 70 15.26 2.51 -42.69
CA ALA A 70 14.95 3.68 -41.89
C ALA A 70 13.45 3.78 -41.57
N LYS A 71 12.57 3.55 -42.56
CA LYS A 71 11.11 3.51 -42.34
C LYS A 71 10.70 2.39 -41.39
N ALA A 72 11.30 1.21 -41.54
CA ALA A 72 11.04 0.09 -40.63
C ALA A 72 11.52 0.38 -39.19
N ALA A 73 12.70 0.98 -39.05
CA ALA A 73 13.24 1.40 -37.76
C ALA A 73 12.37 2.48 -37.10
N GLN A 74 11.90 3.47 -37.86
CA GLN A 74 11.00 4.50 -37.38
C GLN A 74 9.65 3.92 -36.92
N GLY A 75 9.11 2.95 -37.66
CA GLY A 75 7.90 2.22 -37.26
C GLY A 75 8.09 1.45 -35.94
N LYS A 76 9.21 0.75 -35.78
CA LYS A 76 9.56 0.06 -34.53
C LYS A 76 9.74 1.03 -33.36
N ALA A 77 10.45 2.15 -33.57
CA ALA A 77 10.65 3.17 -32.56
C ALA A 77 9.31 3.79 -32.10
N GLY A 78 8.42 4.11 -33.03
CA GLY A 78 7.09 4.61 -32.71
C GLY A 78 6.23 3.60 -31.95
N ARG A 79 6.36 2.30 -32.24
CA ARG A 79 5.69 1.24 -31.47
C ARG A 79 6.24 1.13 -30.06
N LEU A 80 7.56 1.09 -29.90
CA LEU A 80 8.22 1.01 -28.60
C LEU A 80 7.92 2.24 -27.74
N ASP A 81 7.85 3.44 -28.32
CA ASP A 81 7.47 4.66 -27.59
C ASP A 81 6.04 4.58 -27.03
N ARG A 82 5.10 3.99 -27.80
CA ARG A 82 3.72 3.76 -27.32
C ARG A 82 3.67 2.72 -26.22
N GLU A 83 4.37 1.61 -26.38
CA GLU A 83 4.44 0.54 -25.37
C GLU A 83 5.07 1.09 -24.06
N LEU A 84 6.13 1.89 -24.17
CA LEU A 84 6.80 2.50 -23.03
C LEU A 84 5.92 3.53 -22.32
N LYS A 85 5.13 4.33 -23.05
CA LYS A 85 4.11 5.22 -22.46
C LYS A 85 3.03 4.42 -21.73
N GLN A 86 2.51 3.36 -22.34
CA GLN A 86 1.50 2.51 -21.73
C GLN A 86 2.03 1.83 -20.45
N GLU A 87 3.25 1.34 -20.45
CA GLU A 87 3.87 0.74 -19.26
C GLU A 87 4.12 1.77 -18.16
N ARG A 88 4.47 3.01 -18.50
CA ARG A 88 4.56 4.11 -17.52
C ARG A 88 3.21 4.41 -16.88
N GLU A 89 2.15 4.54 -17.68
CA GLU A 89 0.80 4.76 -17.18
C GLU A 89 0.32 3.61 -16.29
N ARG A 90 0.57 2.35 -16.70
CA ARG A 90 0.27 1.17 -15.88
C ARG A 90 1.03 1.18 -14.57
N ARG A 91 2.31 1.51 -14.60
CA ARG A 91 3.15 1.60 -13.40
C ARG A 91 2.64 2.69 -12.46
N GLU A 92 2.30 3.86 -12.96
CA GLU A 92 1.73 4.94 -12.15
C GLU A 92 0.37 4.54 -11.53
N ALA A 93 -0.47 3.83 -12.29
CA ALA A 93 -1.74 3.30 -11.77
C ALA A 93 -1.50 2.27 -10.65
N LEU A 94 -0.59 1.31 -10.86
CA LEU A 94 -0.23 0.32 -9.86
C LEU A 94 0.41 0.94 -8.62
N GLU A 95 1.24 1.96 -8.76
CA GLU A 95 1.84 2.68 -7.64
C GLU A 95 0.76 3.40 -6.80
N LYS A 96 -0.25 3.99 -7.44
CA LYS A 96 -1.41 4.59 -6.75
C LYS A 96 -2.26 3.55 -6.04
N GLU A 97 -2.57 2.43 -6.70
CA GLU A 97 -3.32 1.33 -6.10
C GLU A 97 -2.57 0.76 -4.90
N LEU A 98 -1.26 0.51 -5.04
CA LEU A 98 -0.43 -0.01 -3.96
C LEU A 98 -0.35 0.96 -2.77
N ALA A 99 -0.28 2.27 -3.01
CA ALA A 99 -0.36 3.27 -1.95
C ALA A 99 -1.72 3.24 -1.25
N ALA A 100 -2.82 3.18 -2.00
CA ALA A 100 -4.18 3.11 -1.44
C ALA A 100 -4.42 1.82 -0.65
N THR A 101 -3.94 0.67 -1.14
CA THR A 101 -4.04 -0.61 -0.43
C THR A 101 -3.23 -0.61 0.85
N LYS A 102 -2.02 -0.02 0.85
CA LYS A 102 -1.22 0.13 2.08
C LYS A 102 -1.93 1.00 3.11
N GLU A 103 -2.50 2.13 2.69
CA GLU A 103 -3.26 2.99 3.59
C GLU A 103 -4.49 2.27 4.18
N GLN A 104 -5.21 1.50 3.35
CA GLN A 104 -6.33 0.67 3.83
C GLN A 104 -5.87 -0.43 4.79
N LEU A 105 -4.73 -1.06 4.54
CA LEU A 105 -4.15 -2.07 5.41
C LEU A 105 -3.79 -1.47 6.77
N ASP A 106 -3.12 -0.32 6.80
CA ASP A 106 -2.75 0.35 8.05
C ASP A 106 -3.99 0.79 8.86
N LYS A 107 -5.02 1.31 8.17
CA LYS A 107 -6.30 1.67 8.81
C LYS A 107 -7.01 0.45 9.40
N THR A 108 -7.08 -0.64 8.65
CA THR A 108 -7.73 -1.87 9.12
C THR A 108 -6.97 -2.52 10.26
N GLN A 109 -5.64 -2.51 10.22
CA GLN A 109 -4.81 -3.00 11.32
C GLN A 109 -5.01 -2.16 12.59
N THR A 110 -5.01 -0.83 12.47
CA THR A 110 -5.24 0.07 13.61
C THR A 110 -6.63 -0.16 14.21
N SER A 111 -7.66 -0.26 13.38
CA SER A 111 -9.03 -0.53 13.84
C SER A 111 -9.16 -1.91 14.49
N LEU A 112 -8.46 -2.92 13.98
CA LEU A 112 -8.42 -4.25 14.58
C LEU A 112 -7.77 -4.23 15.97
N ASP A 113 -6.65 -3.51 16.12
CA ASP A 113 -5.94 -3.38 17.38
C ASP A 113 -6.79 -2.64 18.42
N GLU A 114 -7.45 -1.54 18.03
CA GLU A 114 -8.39 -0.79 18.88
C GLU A 114 -9.58 -1.64 19.31
N THR A 115 -10.17 -2.37 18.37
CA THR A 115 -11.31 -3.27 18.64
C THR A 115 -10.89 -4.39 19.59
N SER A 116 -9.72 -4.97 19.38
CA SER A 116 -9.18 -6.05 20.24
C SER A 116 -8.92 -5.55 21.66
N ARG A 117 -8.37 -4.34 21.83
CA ARG A 117 -8.16 -3.71 23.15
C ARG A 117 -9.49 -3.41 23.84
N THR A 118 -10.45 -2.88 23.09
CA THR A 118 -11.80 -2.58 23.61
C THR A 118 -12.51 -3.84 24.06
N LEU A 119 -12.44 -4.91 23.26
CA LEU A 119 -12.99 -6.22 23.61
C LEU A 119 -12.36 -6.78 24.89
N ALA A 120 -11.02 -6.79 24.99
CA ALA A 120 -10.33 -7.26 26.18
C ALA A 120 -10.71 -6.48 27.45
N THR A 121 -10.85 -5.16 27.32
CA THR A 121 -11.28 -4.28 28.43
C THR A 121 -12.73 -4.58 28.83
N THR A 122 -13.62 -4.69 27.85
CA THR A 122 -15.05 -4.98 28.07
C THR A 122 -15.25 -6.35 28.70
N GLU A 123 -14.48 -7.36 28.28
CA GLU A 123 -14.50 -8.70 28.89
C GLU A 123 -14.01 -8.69 30.33
N ALA A 124 -12.96 -7.93 30.64
CA ALA A 124 -12.46 -7.78 32.01
C ALA A 124 -13.49 -7.07 32.90
N GLU A 125 -14.11 -5.99 32.41
CA GLU A 125 -15.17 -5.27 33.11
C GLU A 125 -16.40 -6.15 33.33
N LYS A 126 -16.82 -6.92 32.32
CA LYS A 126 -17.92 -7.87 32.43
C LYS A 126 -17.64 -8.91 33.52
N LYS A 127 -16.47 -9.54 33.51
CA LYS A 127 -16.07 -10.51 34.55
C LYS A 127 -16.06 -9.87 35.95
N ARG A 128 -15.58 -8.64 36.07
CA ARG A 128 -15.60 -7.89 37.34
C ARG A 128 -17.03 -7.63 37.80
N LEU A 129 -17.92 -7.18 36.91
CA LEU A 129 -19.32 -6.92 37.23
C LEU A 129 -20.06 -8.21 37.60
N GLU A 130 -19.80 -9.32 36.92
CA GLU A 130 -20.34 -10.63 37.27
C GLU A 130 -19.88 -11.09 38.66
N ALA A 131 -18.61 -10.88 39.02
CA ALA A 131 -18.09 -11.18 40.35
C ALA A 131 -18.73 -10.31 41.44
N ILE A 132 -18.88 -9.00 41.19
CA ILE A 132 -19.56 -8.08 42.11
C ILE A 132 -21.03 -8.48 42.27
N LYS A 133 -21.71 -8.80 41.17
CA LYS A 133 -23.10 -9.25 41.19
C LYS A 133 -23.26 -10.50 42.04
N ALA A 134 -22.42 -11.52 41.82
CA ALA A 134 -22.45 -12.75 42.60
C ALA A 134 -22.17 -12.51 44.09
N LEU A 135 -21.28 -11.58 44.43
CA LEU A 135 -21.04 -11.18 45.82
C LEU A 135 -22.28 -10.52 46.43
N ARG A 136 -22.88 -9.55 45.72
CA ARG A 136 -24.09 -8.86 46.20
C ARG A 136 -25.28 -9.79 46.35
N GLU A 137 -25.46 -10.75 45.46
CA GLU A 137 -26.51 -11.78 45.58
C GLU A 137 -26.33 -12.61 46.86
N LYS A 138 -25.09 -12.98 47.21
CA LYS A 138 -24.79 -13.67 48.48
C LYS A 138 -25.05 -12.79 49.70
N GLU A 139 -24.65 -11.52 49.66
CA GLU A 139 -24.91 -10.56 50.74
C GLU A 139 -26.41 -10.36 50.96
N ILE A 140 -27.19 -10.21 49.88
CA ILE A 140 -28.65 -10.07 49.95
C ILE A 140 -29.27 -11.35 50.53
N ALA A 141 -28.88 -12.53 50.06
CA ALA A 141 -29.40 -13.79 50.58
C ALA A 141 -29.10 -13.96 52.08
N LEU A 142 -27.91 -13.56 52.54
CA LEU A 142 -27.56 -13.54 53.95
C LEU A 142 -28.43 -12.54 54.74
N CYS A 143 -28.62 -11.33 54.23
CA CYS A 143 -29.50 -10.33 54.83
C CYS A 143 -30.94 -10.83 54.97
N GLU A 144 -31.46 -11.49 53.94
CA GLU A 144 -32.80 -12.09 53.96
C GLU A 144 -32.94 -13.19 55.01
N ASP A 145 -31.94 -14.08 55.10
CA ASP A 145 -31.92 -15.16 56.09
C ASP A 145 -31.88 -14.60 57.52
N LYS A 146 -30.93 -13.69 57.79
CA LYS A 146 -30.82 -13.00 59.08
C LYS A 146 -32.10 -12.23 59.44
N ASN A 147 -32.74 -11.56 58.48
CA ASN A 147 -34.01 -10.87 58.70
C ASN A 147 -35.12 -11.86 59.08
N LYS A 148 -35.24 -12.99 58.38
CA LYS A 148 -36.21 -14.05 58.72
C LYS A 148 -35.98 -14.59 60.13
N THR A 149 -34.73 -14.86 60.51
CA THR A 149 -34.39 -15.34 61.86
C THR A 149 -34.72 -14.29 62.93
N LEU A 150 -34.39 -13.01 62.70
CA LEU A 150 -34.73 -11.92 63.62
C LEU A 150 -36.25 -11.75 63.77
N TYR A 151 -37.00 -11.86 62.67
CA TYR A 151 -38.45 -11.80 62.70
C TYR A 151 -39.04 -12.97 63.52
N GLN A 152 -38.57 -14.20 63.27
CA GLN A 152 -38.99 -15.38 64.03
C GLN A 152 -38.66 -15.25 65.53
N LEU A 153 -37.45 -14.82 65.87
CA LEU A 153 -37.05 -14.58 67.25
C LEU A 153 -37.95 -13.56 67.95
N GLY A 154 -38.31 -12.48 67.25
CA GLY A 154 -39.27 -11.48 67.76
C GLY A 154 -40.68 -12.06 67.96
N ARG A 155 -41.16 -12.90 67.04
CA ARG A 155 -42.45 -13.61 67.18
C ARG A 155 -42.44 -14.56 68.37
N ASP A 156 -41.36 -15.34 68.54
CA ASP A 156 -41.21 -16.27 69.66
C ASP A 156 -41.18 -15.54 71.00
N LEU A 157 -40.48 -14.40 71.07
CA LEU A 157 -40.44 -13.56 72.26
C LEU A 157 -41.85 -13.07 72.62
N MET A 158 -42.61 -12.52 71.66
CA MET A 158 -43.99 -12.08 71.89
C MET A 158 -44.90 -13.22 72.36
N ALA A 159 -44.83 -14.39 71.72
CA ALA A 159 -45.61 -15.56 72.10
C ALA A 159 -45.29 -16.04 73.53
N ARG A 160 -44.02 -16.01 73.94
CA ARG A 160 -43.62 -16.33 75.31
C ARG A 160 -44.11 -15.30 76.32
N PHE A 161 -44.13 -14.00 75.99
CA PHE A 161 -44.71 -12.96 76.84
C PHE A 161 -46.23 -13.11 76.99
N GLU A 162 -46.95 -13.49 75.93
CA GLU A 162 -48.39 -13.80 76.00
C GLU A 162 -48.68 -15.05 76.85
N GLN A 163 -47.88 -16.10 76.72
CA GLN A 163 -48.03 -17.30 77.57
C GLN A 163 -47.67 -17.01 79.03
N LYS A 164 -46.63 -16.19 79.26
CA LYS A 164 -46.26 -15.72 80.59
C LYS A 164 -47.36 -14.86 81.21
N SER A 165 -47.96 -13.90 80.50
CA SER A 165 -49.03 -13.07 81.08
C SER A 165 -50.23 -13.89 81.56
N CYS A 166 -50.54 -15.00 80.90
CA CYS A 166 -51.57 -15.94 81.35
C CYS A 166 -51.16 -16.83 82.54
N GLY A 167 -49.88 -17.21 82.66
CA GLY A 167 -49.38 -18.11 83.72
C GLY A 167 -48.73 -17.43 84.94
N GLU A 168 -48.12 -16.26 84.78
CA GLU A 168 -47.43 -15.49 85.82
C GLU A 168 -48.40 -14.82 86.79
N ILE A 169 -49.65 -14.52 86.38
CA ILE A 169 -50.68 -14.02 87.30
C ILE A 169 -50.94 -15.02 88.46
N LEU A 170 -50.72 -16.33 88.24
CA LEU A 170 -50.77 -17.34 89.31
C LEU A 170 -49.44 -17.52 90.06
N ALA A 171 -48.29 -17.31 89.40
CA ALA A 171 -46.96 -17.65 89.91
C ALA A 171 -46.18 -16.49 90.56
N GLN A 172 -46.59 -15.23 90.37
CA GLN A 172 -45.93 -14.03 90.91
C GLN A 172 -46.11 -13.84 92.43
N LYS A 173 -46.77 -14.79 93.11
CA LYS A 173 -47.04 -14.76 94.55
C LYS A 173 -45.98 -15.45 95.44
N GLU A 174 -44.85 -15.92 94.92
CA GLU A 174 -43.81 -16.53 95.77
C GLU A 174 -42.76 -15.53 96.27
N PRO A 175 -42.72 -15.16 97.57
CA PRO A 175 -41.88 -14.07 98.07
C PRO A 175 -40.44 -14.47 98.46
N PHE A 176 -40.08 -15.77 98.45
CA PHE A 176 -38.92 -16.25 99.23
C PHE A 176 -37.77 -16.92 98.45
N SER A 177 -37.92 -17.31 97.18
CA SER A 177 -36.92 -18.17 96.52
C SER A 177 -35.98 -17.47 95.52
N GLY A 178 -36.33 -16.30 94.97
CA GLY A 178 -35.49 -15.57 93.99
C GLY A 178 -35.22 -16.30 92.65
N LEU A 179 -35.50 -17.61 92.56
CA LEU A 179 -35.27 -18.47 91.40
C LEU A 179 -35.92 -17.93 90.12
N LYS A 180 -37.17 -17.44 90.22
CA LYS A 180 -37.89 -16.85 89.08
C LYS A 180 -37.20 -15.62 88.48
N ARG A 181 -36.48 -14.85 89.29
CA ARG A 181 -35.72 -13.69 88.81
C ARG A 181 -34.52 -14.15 87.98
N VAL A 182 -33.77 -15.15 88.48
CA VAL A 182 -32.63 -15.73 87.76
C VAL A 182 -33.08 -16.40 86.46
N ASP A 183 -34.22 -17.10 86.45
CA ASP A 183 -34.81 -17.67 85.23
C ASP A 183 -35.13 -16.60 84.17
N ILE A 184 -35.63 -15.43 84.59
CA ILE A 184 -35.90 -14.31 83.69
C ILE A 184 -34.60 -13.69 83.18
N GLU A 185 -33.62 -13.48 84.04
CA GLU A 185 -32.31 -12.92 83.67
C GLU A 185 -31.60 -13.82 82.66
N ASN A 186 -31.54 -15.14 82.89
CA ASN A 186 -30.97 -16.13 81.97
C ASN A 186 -31.69 -16.14 80.62
N LEU A 187 -33.03 -16.04 80.62
CA LEU A 187 -33.80 -15.98 79.37
C LEU A 187 -33.48 -14.69 78.58
N LEU A 188 -33.39 -13.55 79.27
CA LEU A 188 -33.06 -12.27 78.65
C LEU A 188 -31.65 -12.30 78.03
N GLU A 189 -30.70 -12.93 78.71
CA GLU A 189 -29.35 -13.15 78.22
C GLU A 189 -29.34 -14.06 76.97
N GLU A 190 -30.06 -15.18 77.00
CA GLU A 190 -30.19 -16.08 75.83
C GLU A 190 -30.75 -15.37 74.59
N TYR A 191 -31.77 -14.52 74.75
CA TYR A 191 -32.33 -13.74 73.64
C TYR A 191 -31.40 -12.63 73.17
N ARG A 192 -30.62 -12.03 74.09
CA ARG A 192 -29.61 -11.03 73.75
C ARG A 192 -28.50 -11.64 72.92
N ASP A 193 -28.01 -12.82 73.30
CA ASP A 193 -27.00 -13.57 72.55
C ASP A 193 -27.50 -13.93 71.15
N LYS A 194 -28.74 -14.40 71.02
CA LYS A 194 -29.37 -14.69 69.72
C LYS A 194 -29.49 -13.44 68.84
N LEU A 195 -29.86 -12.29 69.41
CA LEU A 195 -29.93 -11.03 68.67
C LEU A 195 -28.54 -10.56 68.19
N ASP A 196 -27.53 -10.66 69.06
CA ASP A 196 -26.17 -10.28 68.73
C ASP A 196 -25.56 -11.19 67.65
N GLU A 197 -25.90 -12.49 67.62
CA GLU A 197 -25.48 -13.42 66.56
C GLU A 197 -26.09 -13.11 65.18
N GLN A 198 -27.29 -12.52 65.13
CA GLN A 198 -27.93 -12.15 63.87
C GLN A 198 -27.54 -10.75 63.37
N LYS A 199 -26.82 -9.95 64.17
CA LYS A 199 -26.41 -8.60 63.81
C LYS A 199 -25.37 -8.61 62.70
N ILE A 200 -25.69 -7.96 61.59
CA ILE A 200 -24.73 -7.79 60.49
C ILE A 200 -23.77 -6.66 60.84
N ILE A 201 -22.48 -7.00 61.00
CA ILE A 201 -21.40 -6.03 61.16
C ILE A 201 -20.67 -5.93 59.82
N LYS A 202 -20.83 -4.81 59.12
CA LYS A 202 -20.04 -4.53 57.91
C LYS A 202 -18.60 -4.23 58.33
N PRO A 203 -17.57 -4.98 57.87
CA PRO A 203 -16.19 -4.63 58.16
C PRO A 203 -15.82 -3.30 57.49
N PRO A 204 -14.92 -2.49 58.10
CA PRO A 204 -14.47 -1.23 57.52
C PRO A 204 -13.63 -1.53 56.27
N GLY A 205 -14.17 -1.25 55.07
CA GLY A 205 -13.43 -1.37 53.81
C GLY A 205 -14.19 -1.93 52.60
N GLY A 206 -15.52 -2.01 52.63
CA GLY A 206 -16.34 -2.41 51.47
C GLY A 206 -17.17 -1.27 50.89
#